data_AF-A0A539D4N2-F1
#
_entry.id   AF-A0A539D4N2-F1
#
_cell.length_a   1.000
_cell.length_b   1.000
_cell.length_c   1.000
_cell.angle_alpha   90.00
_cell.angle_beta   90.00
_cell.angle_gamma   90.00
#
_symmetry.space_group_name_H-M   'P 1'
#
loop_
_entity.id
_entity.type
_entity.pdbx_description
1 polymer ?
#
loop_
_entity_poly.entity_id
_entity_poly.type
_entity_poly.pdbx_seq_one_letter_code
_entity_poly.pdbx_strand_id
1 'polypeptide(L)'
;MAEGLRPRRKDIAEEFRRGFVGMTQAPVSLDELIAAREVLITIIVDDMPTAHREFLIGFKTGEPDWDLIGLPGIADLPAVRWKQRNLDQCAPGRRDHLVEGLRAVWPS
;
A
#
# COMPACT_ATOMS: atom_id res chain seq x y z
N MET A 1 5.27 1.83 -2.94
CA MET A 1 3.88 1.36 -3.17
C MET A 1 3.78 -0.08 -2.71
N ALA A 2 4.59 -0.99 -3.25
CA ALA A 2 4.73 -2.36 -2.73
C ALA A 2 4.97 -2.43 -1.21
N GLU A 3 5.99 -1.71 -0.71
CA GLU A 3 6.33 -1.70 0.73
C GLU A 3 5.19 -1.18 1.64
N GLY A 4 4.34 -0.29 1.13
CA GLY A 4 3.21 0.24 1.89
C GLY A 4 2.00 -0.69 1.90
N LEU A 5 1.83 -1.52 0.86
CA LEU A 5 0.72 -2.47 0.78
C LEU A 5 0.99 -3.70 1.65
N ARG A 6 2.18 -4.30 1.52
CA ARG A 6 2.59 -5.46 2.32
C ARG A 6 3.80 -5.09 3.19
N PRO A 7 3.59 -4.39 4.31
CA PRO A 7 4.67 -3.93 5.17
C PRO A 7 5.40 -5.10 5.84
N ARG A 8 6.68 -4.89 6.17
CA ARG A 8 7.44 -5.82 6.99
C ARG A 8 6.84 -5.86 8.40
N ARG A 9 6.77 -7.06 9.00
CA ARG A 9 6.36 -7.20 10.41
C ARG A 9 7.52 -6.75 11.29
N LYS A 10 7.45 -5.51 11.77
CA LYS A 10 8.35 -5.02 12.82
C LYS A 10 7.90 -5.60 14.17
N ASP A 11 8.87 -6.02 14.98
CA ASP A 11 8.63 -6.25 16.40
C ASP A 11 8.38 -4.90 17.09
N ILE A 12 7.24 -4.79 17.77
CA ILE A 12 6.78 -3.58 18.44
C ILE A 12 6.65 -3.80 19.95
N ALA A 13 7.14 -4.92 20.48
CA ALA A 13 6.94 -5.29 21.88
C ALA A 13 7.57 -4.28 22.86
N GLU A 14 8.76 -3.76 22.53
CA GLU A 14 9.45 -2.78 23.38
C GLU A 14 8.74 -1.43 23.40
N GLU A 15 8.40 -0.92 22.21
CA GLU A 15 7.69 0.35 22.07
C GLU A 15 6.29 0.28 22.70
N PHE A 16 5.58 -0.84 22.52
CA PHE A 16 4.28 -1.07 23.16
C PHE A 16 4.38 -1.02 24.69
N ARG A 17 5.35 -1.75 25.26
CA ARG A 17 5.54 -1.80 26.73
C ARG A 17 5.90 -0.43 27.30
N ARG A 18 6.78 0.31 26.63
CA ARG A 18 7.30 1.59 27.14
C ARG A 18 6.33 2.75 26.94
N GLY A 19 5.56 2.75 25.86
CA GLY A 19 4.80 3.91 25.41
C GLY A 19 3.29 3.73 25.30
N PHE A 20 2.75 2.54 25.55
CA PHE A 20 1.30 2.28 25.40
C PHE A 20 0.67 1.59 26.59
N VAL A 21 1.41 0.73 27.31
CA VAL A 21 0.89 0.09 28.53
C VAL A 21 0.52 1.16 29.56
N GLY A 22 -0.74 1.13 30.02
CA GLY A 22 -1.28 2.08 30.98
C GLY A 22 -1.63 3.46 30.41
N MET A 23 -1.44 3.69 29.10
CA MET A 23 -1.72 4.96 28.43
C MET A 23 -3.00 4.93 27.58
N THR A 24 -3.60 3.76 27.35
CA THR A 24 -4.80 3.61 26.52
C THR A 24 -6.08 3.75 27.37
N GLN A 25 -7.11 4.40 26.82
CA GLN A 25 -8.40 4.55 27.50
C GLN A 25 -9.13 3.22 27.69
N ALA A 26 -9.03 2.34 26.69
CA ALA A 26 -9.43 0.96 26.78
C ALA A 26 -8.17 0.08 26.78
N PRO A 27 -8.09 -0.95 27.64
CA PRO A 27 -7.01 -1.92 27.58
C PRO A 27 -6.93 -2.55 26.20
N VAL A 28 -5.72 -2.60 25.65
CA VAL A 28 -5.40 -3.32 24.42
C VAL A 28 -4.11 -4.08 24.65
N SER A 29 -4.04 -5.32 24.20
CA SER A 29 -2.87 -6.16 24.29
C SER A 29 -1.97 -6.02 23.06
N LEU A 30 -0.70 -6.41 23.21
CA LEU A 30 0.23 -6.50 22.09
C LEU A 30 -0.29 -7.47 21.02
N ASP A 31 -0.85 -8.61 21.45
CA ASP A 31 -1.36 -9.64 20.55
C ASP A 31 -2.54 -9.14 19.71
N GLU A 32 -3.44 -8.32 20.29
CA GLU A 32 -4.51 -7.67 19.54
C GLU A 32 -3.99 -6.74 18.45
N LEU A 33 -2.94 -5.95 18.74
CA LEU A 33 -2.34 -5.07 17.73
C LEU A 33 -1.64 -5.87 16.61
N ILE A 34 -0.97 -6.97 16.97
CA ILE A 34 -0.34 -7.87 16.00
C ILE A 34 -1.42 -8.53 15.13
N ALA A 35 -2.50 -9.04 15.72
CA ALA A 35 -3.60 -9.65 15.00
C ALA A 35 -4.31 -8.64 14.08
N ALA A 36 -4.58 -7.43 14.57
CA ALA A 36 -5.18 -6.37 13.77
C ALA A 36 -4.33 -6.01 12.54
N ARG A 37 -2.99 -5.98 12.68
CA ARG A 37 -2.09 -5.79 11.54
C ARG A 37 -2.26 -6.87 10.48
N GLU A 38 -2.32 -8.13 10.87
CA GLU A 38 -2.48 -9.23 9.91
C GLU A 38 -3.84 -9.16 9.21
N VAL A 39 -4.92 -8.87 9.96
CA VAL A 39 -6.26 -8.66 9.38
C VAL A 39 -6.26 -7.51 8.37
N LEU A 40 -5.63 -6.37 8.69
CA LEU A 40 -5.53 -5.25 7.77
C LEU A 40 -4.76 -5.60 6.50
N ILE A 41 -3.67 -6.37 6.61
CA ILE A 41 -2.92 -6.82 5.45
C ILE A 41 -3.78 -7.72 4.56
N THR A 42 -4.55 -8.65 5.14
CA THR A 42 -5.46 -9.49 4.37
C THR A 42 -6.52 -8.67 3.64
N ILE A 43 -7.23 -7.78 4.34
CA ILE A 43 -8.28 -6.96 3.73
C ILE A 43 -7.73 -6.06 2.62
N ILE A 44 -6.59 -5.40 2.87
CA ILE A 44 -6.04 -4.41 1.94
C ILE A 44 -5.32 -5.07 0.77
N VAL A 45 -4.64 -6.20 1.00
CA VAL A 45 -3.77 -6.83 0.00
C VAL A 45 -4.41 -8.08 -0.59
N ASP A 46 -4.71 -9.07 0.25
CA ASP A 46 -5.15 -10.39 -0.19
C ASP A 46 -6.54 -10.31 -0.84
N ASP A 47 -7.44 -9.52 -0.25
CA ASP A 47 -8.82 -9.33 -0.70
C ASP A 47 -8.97 -8.16 -1.68
N MET A 48 -7.87 -7.52 -2.10
CA MET A 48 -7.94 -6.40 -3.03
C MET A 48 -8.62 -6.82 -4.34
N PRO A 49 -9.67 -6.11 -4.82
CA PRO A 49 -10.30 -6.41 -6.09
C PRO A 49 -9.30 -6.38 -7.26
N THR A 50 -9.47 -7.28 -8.23
CA THR A 50 -8.58 -7.36 -9.40
C THR A 50 -8.46 -6.03 -10.14
N ALA A 51 -9.57 -5.32 -10.34
CA ALA A 51 -9.60 -4.00 -10.98
C ALA A 51 -8.68 -2.98 -10.28
N HIS A 52 -8.61 -3.01 -8.94
CA HIS A 52 -7.71 -2.12 -8.19
C HIS A 52 -6.24 -2.52 -8.37
N ARG A 53 -5.93 -3.83 -8.44
CA ARG A 53 -4.57 -4.31 -8.71
C ARG A 53 -4.12 -3.89 -10.10
N GLU A 54 -4.97 -4.08 -11.09
CA GLU A 54 -4.74 -3.68 -12.49
C GLU A 54 -4.52 -2.18 -12.61
N PHE A 55 -5.36 -1.36 -11.95
CA PHE A 55 -5.17 0.08 -11.88
C PHE A 55 -3.79 0.46 -11.31
N LEU A 56 -3.41 -0.11 -10.16
CA LEU A 56 -2.13 0.21 -9.51
C LEU A 56 -0.93 -0.19 -10.38
N ILE A 57 -1.02 -1.32 -11.09
CA ILE A 57 0.00 -1.76 -12.05
C ILE A 57 0.07 -0.77 -13.22
N GLY A 58 -1.04 -0.47 -13.89
CA GLY A 58 -1.09 0.49 -15.01
C GLY A 58 -0.56 1.86 -14.60
N PHE A 59 -0.96 2.34 -13.42
CA PHE A 59 -0.45 3.60 -12.85
C PHE A 59 1.06 3.59 -12.65
N LYS A 60 1.67 2.46 -12.28
CA LYS A 60 3.14 2.34 -12.16
C LYS A 60 3.87 2.18 -13.48
N THR A 61 3.25 1.55 -14.46
CA THR A 61 3.78 1.47 -15.82
C THR A 61 3.75 2.83 -16.53
N GLY A 62 2.81 3.70 -16.15
CA GLY A 62 2.59 5.02 -16.75
C GLY A 62 1.35 5.09 -17.66
N GLU A 63 0.60 4.00 -17.74
CA GLU A 63 -0.61 3.84 -18.55
C GLU A 63 -1.79 3.44 -17.63
N PRO A 64 -2.21 4.30 -16.67
CA PRO A 64 -3.34 3.98 -15.82
C PRO A 64 -4.64 3.97 -16.62
N ASP A 65 -5.42 2.91 -16.44
CA ASP A 65 -6.81 2.87 -16.84
C ASP A 65 -7.68 3.51 -15.75
N TRP A 66 -8.09 4.75 -15.98
CA TRP A 66 -8.90 5.52 -15.02
C TRP A 66 -10.32 5.00 -14.86
N ASP A 67 -10.84 4.21 -15.81
CA ASP A 67 -12.19 3.68 -15.70
C ASP A 67 -12.27 2.60 -14.59
N LEU A 68 -11.16 1.93 -14.29
CA LEU A 68 -11.06 0.92 -13.23
C LEU A 68 -11.27 1.48 -11.81
N ILE A 69 -11.06 2.78 -11.60
CA ILE A 69 -11.23 3.41 -10.28
C ILE A 69 -12.65 3.99 -10.12
N GLY A 70 -13.36 4.27 -11.22
CA GLY A 70 -14.73 4.77 -11.21
C GLY A 70 -14.93 6.15 -10.56
N LEU A 71 -13.86 6.93 -10.39
CA LEU A 71 -13.91 8.25 -9.73
C LEU A 71 -13.65 9.38 -10.73
N PRO A 72 -14.66 10.20 -11.06
CA PRO A 72 -14.50 11.29 -12.02
C PRO A 72 -13.52 12.36 -11.49
N GLY A 73 -12.65 12.85 -12.36
CA GLY A 73 -11.69 13.92 -12.05
C GLY A 73 -10.45 13.50 -11.23
N ILE A 74 -10.29 12.21 -10.91
CA ILE A 74 -9.15 11.76 -10.10
C ILE A 74 -7.80 11.98 -10.79
N ALA A 75 -7.76 11.88 -12.12
CA ALA A 75 -6.58 12.15 -12.93
C ALA A 75 -6.10 13.61 -12.83
N ASP A 76 -7.00 14.53 -12.43
CA ASP A 76 -6.70 15.95 -12.34
C ASP A 76 -6.22 16.38 -10.96
N LEU A 77 -6.28 15.50 -9.96
CA LEU A 77 -5.86 15.81 -8.61
C LEU A 77 -4.34 16.13 -8.58
N PRO A 78 -3.93 17.23 -7.91
CA PRO A 78 -2.53 17.66 -7.89
C PRO A 78 -1.56 16.57 -7.42
N ALA A 79 -1.93 15.82 -6.38
CA ALA A 79 -1.11 14.74 -5.84
C ALA A 79 -0.94 13.57 -6.84
N VAL A 80 -1.99 13.29 -7.63
CA VAL A 80 -1.99 12.23 -8.64
C VAL A 80 -1.09 12.62 -9.80
N ARG A 81 -1.27 13.82 -10.36
CA ARG A 81 -0.42 14.37 -11.43
C ARG A 81 1.04 14.46 -11.01
N TRP A 82 1.30 14.94 -9.79
CA TRP A 82 2.66 14.98 -9.25
C TRP A 82 3.29 13.59 -9.19
N LYS A 83 2.51 12.58 -8.79
CA LYS A 83 3.03 11.21 -8.71
C LYS A 83 3.33 10.62 -10.09
N GLN A 84 2.49 10.86 -11.09
CA GLN A 84 2.74 10.44 -12.48
C GLN A 84 4.01 11.12 -13.03
N ARG A 85 4.11 12.44 -12.88
CA ARG A 85 5.30 13.21 -13.30
C ARG A 85 6.60 12.69 -12.69
N ASN A 86 6.59 12.25 -11.43
CA ASN A 86 7.76 11.65 -10.80
C ASN A 86 8.10 10.26 -11.35
N LEU A 87 7.08 9.50 -11.76
CA LEU A 87 7.30 8.23 -12.44
C LEU A 87 7.87 8.46 -13.83
N ASP A 88 7.44 9.49 -14.55
CA ASP A 88 7.91 9.83 -15.91
C ASP A 88 9.39 10.20 -15.93
N GLN A 89 9.91 10.73 -14.83
CA GLN A 89 11.31 11.12 -14.68
C GLN A 89 12.20 10.01 -14.09
N CYS A 90 11.69 8.78 -13.94
CA CYS A 90 12.50 7.67 -13.46
C CYS A 90 13.60 7.30 -14.47
N ALA A 91 14.76 6.89 -13.97
CA ALA A 91 15.83 6.34 -14.79
C ALA A 91 15.33 5.10 -15.60
N PRO A 92 15.93 4.82 -16.77
CA PRO A 92 15.61 3.62 -17.55
C PRO A 92 15.65 2.34 -16.68
N GLY A 93 14.68 1.44 -16.84
CA GLY A 93 14.56 0.19 -16.07
C GLY A 93 14.09 0.35 -14.61
N ARG A 94 14.09 1.56 -14.05
CA ARG A 94 13.59 1.78 -12.67
C ARG A 94 12.09 1.52 -12.56
N ARG A 95 11.30 1.85 -13.59
CA ARG A 95 9.87 1.57 -13.63
C ARG A 95 9.58 0.07 -13.58
N ASP A 96 10.28 -0.71 -14.39
CA ASP A 96 10.11 -2.16 -14.46
C ASP A 96 10.35 -2.80 -13.09
N HIS A 97 11.44 -2.40 -12.42
CA HIS A 97 11.72 -2.88 -11.07
C HIS A 97 10.62 -2.50 -10.04
N LEU A 98 10.04 -1.30 -10.15
CA LEU A 98 8.93 -0.88 -9.29
C LEU A 98 7.65 -1.66 -9.58
N VAL A 99 7.38 -1.99 -10.84
CA VAL A 99 6.24 -2.80 -11.28
C VAL A 99 6.40 -4.25 -10.85
N GLU A 100 7.59 -4.84 -11.01
CA GLU A 100 7.91 -6.19 -10.52
C GLU A 100 7.71 -6.29 -9.02
N GLY A 101 8.28 -5.34 -8.26
CA GLY A 101 8.09 -5.31 -6.81
C GLY A 101 6.63 -5.15 -6.41
N LEU A 102 5.81 -4.46 -7.22
CA LEU A 102 4.37 -4.34 -6.98
C LEU A 102 3.62 -5.64 -7.33
N ARG A 103 3.96 -6.30 -8.44
CA ARG A 103 3.37 -7.60 -8.81
C ARG A 103 3.65 -8.66 -7.76
N ALA A 104 4.86 -8.70 -7.21
CA ALA A 104 5.25 -9.64 -6.16
C ALA A 104 4.47 -9.48 -4.84
N VAL A 105 3.65 -8.43 -4.68
CA VAL A 105 2.76 -8.25 -3.53
C VAL A 105 1.60 -9.25 -3.54
N TRP A 106 1.13 -9.63 -4.74
CA TRP A 106 0.02 -10.57 -4.94
C TRP A 106 0.55 -11.84 -5.61
N PRO A 107 0.21 -13.04 -5.11
CA PRO A 107 0.51 -14.27 -5.83
C PRO A 107 -0.25 -14.31 -7.17
N SER A 108 0.39 -14.92 -8.18
CA SER A 108 -0.20 -15.21 -9.50
C SER A 108 -1.37 -16.17 -9.41
#